data_AF-A0A9P0D4J0-F1
#
_entry.id   AF-A0A9P0D4J0-F1
#
_cell.length_a   1.000
_cell.length_b   1.000
_cell.length_c   1.000
_cell.angle_alpha   90.00
_cell.angle_beta   90.00
_cell.angle_gamma   90.00
#
_symmetry.space_group_name_H-M   'P 1'
#
loop_
_entity.id
_entity.type
_entity.pdbx_description
1 polymer ?
#
loop_
_entity_poly.entity_id
_entity_poly.type
_entity_poly.pdbx_seq_one_letter_code
_entity_poly.pdbx_strand_id
1 'polypeptide(L)'
;MNATSKTLETEDLNVSFGVELVTSLLTFVGEIRNRFDEIEIEAKTFFCEGENISNISYKTDLQRAKQKQTFFDDTSESETILKGKERFRIEIFNVICDNITQDLSKRVECYKEITSVFRCFFTSDEKYKKDDETKENQKEL
;
A
#
# COMPACT_ATOMS: atom_id res chain seq x y z
N MET A 1 -5.64 9.37 -1.20
CA MET A 1 -6.23 8.30 -2.04
C MET A 1 -6.89 8.83 -3.34
N ASN A 2 -7.51 10.03 -3.37
CA ASN A 2 -8.20 10.55 -4.55
C ASN A 2 -7.29 11.26 -5.59
N ALA A 3 -6.16 11.84 -5.14
CA ALA A 3 -5.24 12.56 -6.04
C ALA A 3 -4.62 11.65 -7.11
N THR A 4 -4.08 10.49 -6.70
CA THR A 4 -3.48 9.50 -7.60
C THR A 4 -4.47 8.97 -8.63
N SER A 5 -5.71 8.68 -8.22
CA SER A 5 -6.75 8.19 -9.14
C SER A 5 -7.13 9.24 -10.17
N LYS A 6 -7.29 10.51 -9.75
CA LYS A 6 -7.56 11.62 -10.67
C LYS A 6 -6.40 11.90 -11.61
N THR A 7 -5.17 11.76 -11.15
CA THR A 7 -3.98 11.88 -12.01
C THR A 7 -3.90 10.73 -13.01
N LEU A 8 -4.36 9.53 -12.67
CA LEU A 8 -4.40 8.42 -13.64
C LEU A 8 -5.45 8.59 -14.75
N GLU A 9 -6.44 9.46 -14.54
CA GLU A 9 -7.56 9.70 -15.46
C GLU A 9 -7.37 10.90 -16.42
N THR A 10 -6.26 11.63 -16.32
CA THR A 10 -5.97 12.76 -17.23
C THR A 10 -5.36 12.29 -18.56
N GLU A 11 -5.80 12.90 -19.67
CA GLU A 11 -5.45 12.51 -21.06
C GLU A 11 -3.95 12.62 -21.40
N ASP A 12 -3.16 13.36 -20.62
CA ASP A 12 -1.72 13.58 -20.83
C ASP A 12 -0.81 12.55 -20.13
N LEU A 13 -1.36 11.48 -19.53
CA LEU A 13 -0.53 10.50 -18.83
C LEU A 13 0.13 9.51 -19.79
N ASN A 14 1.43 9.69 -19.99
CA ASN A 14 2.27 8.66 -20.59
C ASN A 14 2.20 7.38 -19.74
N VAL A 15 2.07 6.22 -20.37
CA VAL A 15 2.05 4.90 -19.71
C VAL A 15 3.28 4.69 -18.83
N SER A 16 4.43 5.28 -19.20
CA SER A 16 5.64 5.29 -18.36
C SER A 16 5.44 5.97 -17.01
N PHE A 17 4.71 7.09 -16.97
CA PHE A 17 4.36 7.79 -15.73
C PHE A 17 3.37 6.98 -14.89
N GLY A 18 2.48 6.21 -15.53
CA GLY A 18 1.62 5.24 -14.87
C GLY A 18 2.41 4.16 -14.11
N VAL A 19 3.51 3.65 -14.69
CA VAL A 19 4.41 2.70 -14.02
C VAL A 19 5.03 3.32 -12.77
N GLU A 20 5.54 4.55 -12.86
CA GLU A 20 6.15 5.27 -11.73
C GLU A 20 5.15 5.50 -10.59
N LEU A 21 3.94 5.97 -10.93
CA LEU A 21 2.92 6.31 -9.96
C LEU A 21 2.40 5.08 -9.20
N VAL A 22 2.12 3.98 -9.91
CA VAL A 22 1.67 2.74 -9.27
C VAL A 22 2.81 2.10 -8.46
N THR A 23 4.07 2.22 -8.90
CA THR A 23 5.22 1.76 -8.13
C THR A 23 5.39 2.54 -6.83
N SER A 24 5.23 3.88 -6.88
CA SER A 24 5.24 4.72 -5.67
C SER A 24 4.14 4.31 -4.69
N LEU A 25 2.93 4.05 -5.19
CA LEU A 25 1.82 3.58 -4.36
C LEU A 25 2.10 2.19 -3.76
N LEU A 26 2.70 1.28 -4.51
CA LEU A 26 3.12 -0.04 -4.02
C LEU A 26 4.09 0.08 -2.85
N THR A 27 5.11 0.94 -2.98
CA THR A 27 6.07 1.23 -1.91
C THR A 27 5.37 1.80 -0.67
N PHE A 28 4.48 2.77 -0.85
CA PHE A 28 3.71 3.36 0.24
C PHE A 28 2.86 2.33 1.00
N VAL A 29 2.20 1.40 0.31
CA VAL A 29 1.43 0.33 0.97
C VAL A 29 2.35 -0.64 1.73
N GLY A 30 3.54 -0.92 1.19
CA GLY A 30 4.58 -1.69 1.88
C GLY A 30 5.03 -1.02 3.19
N GLU A 31 5.15 0.31 3.20
CA GLU A 31 5.46 1.08 4.40
C GLU A 31 4.31 1.05 5.42
N ILE A 32 3.06 1.19 4.97
CA ILE A 32 1.86 1.10 5.82
C ILE A 32 1.86 -0.21 6.61
N ARG A 33 2.19 -1.33 5.96
CA ARG A 33 2.22 -2.65 6.61
C ARG A 33 3.09 -2.68 7.87
N ASN A 34 4.20 -1.93 7.87
CA ASN A 34 5.15 -1.87 8.98
C ASN A 34 4.76 -0.86 10.07
N ARG A 35 3.79 0.01 9.78
CA ARG A 35 3.39 1.15 10.64
C ARG A 35 2.08 0.89 11.40
N PHE A 36 1.72 -0.38 11.57
CA PHE A 36 0.48 -0.78 12.25
C PHE A 36 0.30 -0.10 13.61
N ASP A 37 1.34 -0.09 14.45
CA ASP A 37 1.25 0.46 15.81
C ASP A 37 0.96 1.97 15.81
N GLU A 38 1.59 2.72 14.90
CA GLU A 38 1.35 4.16 14.73
C GLU A 38 -0.10 4.42 14.31
N ILE A 39 -0.58 3.68 13.32
CA ILE A 39 -1.94 3.79 12.78
C ILE A 39 -2.97 3.44 13.86
N GLU A 40 -2.71 2.40 14.65
CA GLU A 40 -3.59 1.99 15.74
C GLU A 40 -3.71 3.08 16.82
N ILE A 41 -2.58 3.69 17.20
CA ILE A 41 -2.56 4.79 18.17
C ILE A 41 -3.34 5.97 17.63
N GLU A 42 -3.05 6.41 16.41
CA GLU A 42 -3.72 7.55 15.76
C GLU A 42 -5.24 7.31 15.63
N ALA A 43 -5.63 6.11 15.22
CA ALA A 43 -7.04 5.74 15.14
C ALA A 43 -7.70 5.81 16.53
N LYS A 44 -7.07 5.24 17.57
CA LYS A 44 -7.60 5.28 18.94
C LYS A 44 -7.74 6.72 19.45
N THR A 45 -6.75 7.58 19.24
CA THR A 45 -6.83 8.99 19.65
C THR A 45 -7.99 9.69 18.97
N PHE A 46 -8.15 9.49 17.65
CA PHE A 46 -9.23 10.11 16.88
C PHE A 46 -10.62 9.71 17.39
N PHE A 47 -10.85 8.42 17.66
CA PHE A 47 -12.14 7.93 18.16
C PHE A 47 -12.41 8.33 19.62
N CYS A 48 -11.39 8.32 20.48
CA CYS A 48 -11.54 8.75 21.88
C CYS A 48 -11.90 10.24 21.98
N GLU A 49 -11.29 11.09 21.15
CA GLU A 49 -11.56 12.54 21.11
C GLU A 49 -12.92 12.86 20.47
N GLY A 50 -13.30 12.14 19.41
CA GLY A 50 -14.52 12.41 18.66
C GLY A 50 -15.82 11.94 19.32
N GLU A 51 -15.80 10.81 20.04
CA GLU A 51 -17.02 10.15 20.51
C GLU A 51 -17.15 10.02 22.04
N ASN A 52 -16.25 10.63 22.84
CA ASN A 52 -16.17 10.43 24.30
C ASN A 52 -16.13 8.95 24.71
N ILE A 53 -15.56 8.09 23.85
CA ILE A 53 -15.40 6.67 24.14
C ILE A 53 -14.22 6.49 25.09
N SER A 54 -14.49 5.99 26.29
CA SER A 54 -13.47 5.81 27.33
C SER A 54 -12.58 4.59 27.11
N ASN A 55 -13.00 3.62 26.29
CA ASN A 55 -12.21 2.40 26.04
C ASN A 55 -12.53 1.74 24.70
N ILE A 56 -11.52 1.64 23.82
CA ILE A 56 -11.60 0.89 22.55
C ILE A 56 -10.92 -0.46 22.75
N SER A 57 -11.73 -1.52 22.77
CA SER A 57 -11.27 -2.91 22.95
C SER A 57 -11.46 -3.73 21.68
N TYR A 58 -10.54 -4.68 21.44
CA TYR A 58 -10.68 -5.59 20.30
C TYR A 58 -11.82 -6.57 20.54
N LYS A 59 -12.59 -6.85 19.48
CA LYS A 59 -13.70 -7.82 19.53
C LYS A 59 -13.27 -9.19 20.06
N THR A 60 -12.06 -9.64 19.72
CA THR A 60 -11.50 -10.90 20.19
C THR A 60 -11.26 -10.91 21.70
N ASP A 61 -10.92 -9.77 22.31
CA ASP A 61 -10.70 -9.67 23.76
C ASP A 61 -12.01 -9.75 24.54
N LEU A 62 -13.14 -9.41 23.89
CA LEU A 62 -14.49 -9.51 24.46
C LEU A 62 -15.11 -10.91 24.31
N GLN A 63 -14.48 -11.82 23.54
CA GLN A 63 -14.98 -13.17 23.32
C GLN A 63 -14.38 -14.15 24.33
N ARG A 64 -15.23 -14.96 24.96
CA ARG A 64 -14.79 -16.02 25.89
C ARG A 64 -13.92 -17.02 25.13
N ALA A 65 -12.70 -17.24 25.63
CA ALA A 65 -11.81 -18.27 25.11
C ALA A 65 -12.52 -19.63 25.12
N LYS A 66 -12.66 -20.25 23.95
CA LYS A 66 -13.27 -21.56 23.81
C LYS A 66 -12.25 -22.59 24.32
N GLN A 67 -12.51 -23.19 25.48
CA GLN A 67 -11.67 -24.28 25.97
C GLN A 67 -11.85 -25.50 25.05
N LYS A 68 -10.76 -25.93 24.43
CA LYS A 68 -10.74 -27.17 23.65
C LYS A 68 -10.70 -28.34 24.64
N GLN A 69 -11.56 -29.34 24.47
CA GLN A 69 -11.43 -30.58 25.22
C GLN A 69 -10.26 -31.36 24.62
N THR A 70 -9.21 -31.57 25.40
CA THR A 70 -8.06 -32.40 25.02
C THR A 70 -8.32 -33.84 25.45
N PHE A 71 -8.09 -34.79 24.56
CA PHE A 71 -8.17 -36.21 24.87
C PHE A 71 -6.87 -36.71 25.51
N PHE A 72 -6.92 -37.86 26.19
CA PHE A 72 -5.79 -38.41 26.95
C PHE A 72 -4.53 -38.69 26.09
N ASP A 73 -4.70 -38.84 24.77
CA ASP A 73 -3.64 -39.12 23.80
C ASP A 73 -3.22 -37.88 22.96
N ASP A 74 -3.81 -36.71 23.23
CA ASP A 74 -3.39 -35.46 22.56
C ASP A 74 -2.04 -35.01 23.15
N THR A 75 -0.97 -35.12 22.37
CA THR A 75 0.27 -34.37 22.63
C THR A 75 -0.08 -32.88 22.59
N SER A 76 0.02 -32.22 23.75
CA SER A 76 -0.29 -30.80 23.91
C SER A 76 0.73 -29.93 23.19
N GLU A 77 0.63 -29.82 21.86
CA GLU A 77 1.25 -28.70 21.17
C GLU A 77 0.51 -27.44 21.61
N SER A 78 1.26 -26.52 22.23
CA SER A 78 0.77 -25.22 22.67
C SER A 78 0.32 -24.42 21.45
N GLU A 79 -0.96 -24.51 21.10
CA GLU A 79 -1.58 -23.67 20.08
C GLU A 79 -1.39 -22.20 20.47
N THR A 80 -0.67 -21.43 19.66
CA THR A 80 -0.41 -20.00 19.90
C THR A 80 -1.70 -19.22 19.72
N ILE A 81 -2.42 -18.99 20.81
CA ILE A 81 -3.66 -18.20 20.80
C ILE A 81 -3.30 -16.72 20.64
N LEU A 82 -3.46 -16.18 19.44
CA LEU A 82 -3.37 -14.75 19.17
C LEU A 82 -4.56 -14.02 19.80
N LYS A 83 -4.31 -13.00 20.60
CA LYS A 83 -5.33 -12.19 21.29
C LYS A 83 -5.41 -10.78 20.72
N GLY A 84 -6.59 -10.18 20.80
CA GLY A 84 -6.88 -8.78 20.49
C GLY A 84 -6.11 -8.20 19.31
N LYS A 85 -5.19 -7.29 19.66
CA LYS A 85 -4.29 -6.54 18.77
C LYS A 85 -3.55 -7.43 17.78
N GLU A 86 -2.87 -8.46 18.27
CA GLU A 86 -2.00 -9.28 17.43
C GLU A 86 -2.83 -10.09 16.42
N ARG A 87 -3.99 -10.58 16.85
CA ARG A 87 -4.92 -11.27 15.97
C ARG A 87 -5.44 -10.33 14.88
N PHE A 88 -5.86 -9.12 15.23
CA PHE A 88 -6.30 -8.12 14.25
C PHE A 88 -5.17 -7.75 13.28
N ARG A 89 -3.97 -7.53 13.79
CA ARG A 89 -2.79 -7.21 12.98
C ARG A 89 -2.51 -8.31 11.96
N ILE A 90 -2.39 -9.57 12.41
CA ILE A 90 -2.00 -10.69 11.56
C ILE A 90 -3.12 -11.10 10.61
N GLU A 91 -4.33 -11.34 11.13
CA GLU A 91 -5.42 -11.96 10.35
C GLU A 91 -6.16 -10.96 9.46
N ILE A 92 -6.09 -9.66 9.77
CA ILE A 92 -6.88 -8.64 9.08
C ILE A 92 -5.98 -7.61 8.43
N PHE A 93 -5.23 -6.84 9.23
CA PHE A 93 -4.47 -5.70 8.71
C PHE A 93 -3.41 -6.14 7.68
N ASN A 94 -2.60 -7.13 8.05
CA ASN A 94 -1.59 -7.68 7.15
C ASN A 94 -2.23 -8.28 5.90
N VAL A 95 -3.31 -9.04 6.04
CA VAL A 95 -4.01 -9.65 4.89
C VAL A 95 -4.50 -8.57 3.91
N ILE A 96 -5.05 -7.46 4.41
CA ILE A 96 -5.47 -6.33 3.58
C ILE A 96 -4.28 -5.73 2.84
N CYS A 97 -3.19 -5.42 3.54
CA CYS A 97 -1.97 -4.89 2.92
C CYS A 97 -1.42 -5.84 1.85
N ASP A 98 -1.35 -7.14 2.12
CA ASP A 98 -0.83 -8.14 1.17
C ASP A 98 -1.67 -8.21 -0.10
N ASN A 99 -3.00 -8.21 0.03
CA ASN A 99 -3.89 -8.20 -1.13
C ASN A 99 -3.70 -6.95 -1.99
N ILE A 100 -3.61 -5.77 -1.36
CA ILE A 100 -3.38 -4.52 -2.08
C ILE A 100 -2.01 -4.55 -2.77
N THR A 101 -0.96 -4.97 -2.08
CA THR A 101 0.39 -5.13 -2.64
C THR A 101 0.39 -6.08 -3.83
N GLN A 102 -0.30 -7.23 -3.73
CA GLN A 102 -0.41 -8.19 -4.82
C GLN A 102 -1.10 -7.58 -6.05
N ASP A 103 -2.23 -6.90 -5.86
CA ASP A 103 -2.99 -6.29 -6.95
C ASP A 103 -2.23 -5.13 -7.61
N LEU A 104 -1.57 -4.29 -6.83
CA LEU A 104 -0.71 -3.23 -7.35
C LEU A 104 0.48 -3.80 -8.12
N SER A 105 1.10 -4.87 -7.62
CA SER A 105 2.23 -5.53 -8.30
C SER A 105 1.82 -6.06 -9.68
N LYS A 106 0.66 -6.74 -9.78
CA LYS A 106 0.11 -7.19 -11.06
C LYS A 106 -0.12 -6.03 -12.03
N ARG A 107 -0.65 -4.90 -11.53
CA ARG A 107 -0.86 -3.71 -12.37
C ARG A 107 0.46 -3.11 -12.87
N VAL A 108 1.48 -3.04 -12.01
CA VAL A 108 2.82 -2.59 -12.41
C VAL A 108 3.38 -3.48 -13.52
N GLU A 109 3.23 -4.79 -13.40
CA GLU A 109 3.68 -5.76 -14.42
C GLU A 109 2.97 -5.52 -15.76
N CYS A 110 1.63 -5.45 -15.77
CA CYS A 110 0.86 -5.15 -16.98
C CYS A 110 1.28 -3.82 -17.62
N TYR A 111 1.47 -2.77 -16.81
CA TYR A 111 1.90 -1.47 -17.33
C TYR A 111 3.31 -1.49 -17.88
N LYS A 112 4.23 -2.25 -17.28
CA LYS A 112 5.58 -2.47 -17.82
C LYS A 112 5.52 -3.21 -19.15
N GLU A 113 4.70 -4.24 -19.28
CA GLU A 113 4.50 -4.97 -20.53
C GLU A 113 4.01 -4.05 -21.64
N ILE A 114 2.94 -3.28 -21.38
CA ILE A 114 2.39 -2.31 -22.34
C ILE A 114 3.44 -1.25 -22.70
N THR A 115 4.11 -0.68 -21.71
CA THR A 115 5.18 0.32 -21.95
C THR A 115 6.30 -0.25 -22.82
N SER A 116 6.64 -1.53 -22.64
CA SER A 116 7.64 -2.22 -23.44
C SER A 116 7.20 -2.37 -24.90
N VAL A 117 5.95 -2.78 -25.16
CA VAL A 117 5.39 -2.93 -26.51
C VAL A 117 5.34 -1.58 -27.23
N PHE A 118 4.90 -0.53 -26.54
CA PHE A 118 4.74 0.80 -27.12
C PHE A 118 5.96 1.71 -26.92
N ARG A 119 7.11 1.15 -26.50
CA ARG A 119 8.32 1.91 -26.20
C ARG A 119 8.75 2.83 -27.35
N CYS A 120 8.53 2.41 -28.59
CA CYS A 120 8.85 3.19 -29.79
C CYS A 120 8.15 4.56 -29.85
N PHE A 121 6.97 4.70 -29.24
CA PHE A 121 6.23 5.97 -29.17
C PHE A 121 6.79 6.92 -28.10
N PHE A 122 7.51 6.40 -27.11
CA PHE A 122 7.99 7.17 -25.95
C PHE A 122 9.48 7.51 -26.03
N THR A 123 10.23 6.92 -26.97
CA THR A 123 11.66 7.19 -27.18
C THR A 123 11.96 8.48 -27.96
N SER A 124 10.93 9.19 -28.42
CA SER A 124 11.06 10.39 -29.26
C SER A 124 11.40 11.67 -28.47
N ASP A 125 11.14 11.72 -27.15
CA ASP A 125 11.21 12.96 -26.37
C ASP A 125 12.61 13.33 -25.85
N GLU A 126 13.58 12.41 -25.84
CA GLU A 126 14.97 12.75 -25.45
C GLU A 126 15.73 13.53 -26.54
N LYS A 127 15.24 13.55 -27.79
CA LYS A 127 15.90 14.27 -28.89
C LYS A 127 15.54 15.76 -28.97
N TYR A 128 14.54 16.23 -28.21
CA TYR A 128 14.10 17.63 -28.28
C TYR A 128 14.56 18.51 -27.11
N LYS A 129 15.28 17.96 -26.11
CA LYS A 129 15.84 18.78 -25.01
C LYS A 129 17.24 19.35 -25.25
N LYS A 130 18.00 18.85 -26.24
CA LYS A 130 19.37 19.34 -26.50
C LYS A 130 19.45 20.58 -27.41
N ASP A 131 18.38 20.91 -28.12
CA ASP A 131 18.40 21.98 -29.12
C ASP A 131 17.99 23.35 -28.57
N ASP A 132 17.44 23.41 -27.35
CA ASP A 132 16.99 24.68 -26.72
C ASP A 132 18.07 25.32 -25.83
N GLU A 133 18.86 24.52 -25.09
CA GLU A 133 20.00 25.05 -24.30
C GLU A 133 21.14 25.61 -25.18
N THR A 134 21.21 25.22 -26.45
CA THR A 134 22.26 25.71 -27.37
C THR A 134 21.91 27.07 -27.98
N LYS A 135 20.64 27.50 -27.95
CA LYS A 135 20.20 28.78 -28.55
C LYS A 135 20.26 29.96 -27.58
N GLU A 136 20.27 29.71 -26.28
CA GLU A 136 20.35 30.77 -25.27
C GLU A 136 21.80 31.25 -25.07
N ASN A 137 22.79 30.36 -25.20
CA ASN A 137 24.22 30.68 -25.06
C ASN A 137 24.87 31.38 -26.28
N GLN A 138 24.14 31.63 -27.37
CA GLN A 138 24.64 32.36 -28.54
C GLN A 138 24.06 33.78 -28.68
N LYS A 139 23.22 34.23 -27.74
CA LYS A 139 22.66 35.59 -27.73
C LYS A 139 23.40 36.58 -26.83
N GLU A 140 24.43 36.14 -26.11
CA GLU A 140 25.23 36.98 -25.18
C GLU A 140 26.69 37.17 -25.60
N LEU A 141 27.04 36.98 -26.88
CA LEU A 141 28.36 37.31 -27.44
C LEU A 141 28.28 38.29 -28.62
#